data_AF-A0A936LYE5-F1
#
_entry.id   AF-A0A936LYE5-F1
#
_cell.length_a   1.000
_cell.length_b   1.000
_cell.length_c   1.000
_cell.angle_alpha   90.00
_cell.angle_beta   90.00
_cell.angle_gamma   90.00
#
_symmetry.space_group_name_H-M   'P 1'
#
loop_
_entity.id
_entity.type
_entity.pdbx_description
1 polymer ?
#
loop_
_entity_poly.entity_id
_entity_poly.type
_entity_poly.pdbx_seq_one_letter_code
_entity_poly.pdbx_strand_id
1 'polypeptide(L)'
;MAVAANDPRRVIGRAPDALSLTERLELTGRTVALEIYTPETLPLRRIEAIGDSAEECTRQLRERGLDPLRFEFVILRSPYAG
;
A
#
# COMPACT_ATOMS: atom_id res chain seq x y z
N MET A 1 23.10 -9.74 -2.10
CA MET A 1 21.90 -9.08 -1.56
C MET A 1 20.69 -9.81 -2.11
N ALA A 2 19.98 -10.60 -1.30
CA ALA A 2 18.81 -11.33 -1.76
C ALA A 2 17.61 -10.37 -1.72
N VAL A 3 17.17 -9.92 -2.89
CA VAL A 3 15.81 -9.39 -3.02
C VAL A 3 14.92 -10.62 -2.81
N ALA A 4 14.32 -10.73 -1.63
CA ALA A 4 13.40 -11.82 -1.35
C ALA A 4 12.32 -11.80 -2.44
N ALA A 5 12.04 -12.95 -3.05
CA ALA A 5 11.03 -13.11 -4.10
C ALA A 5 9.60 -12.69 -3.65
N ASN A 6 9.45 -12.27 -2.39
CA ASN A 6 8.22 -11.83 -1.75
C ASN A 6 8.38 -10.47 -1.04
N ASP A 7 9.18 -9.55 -1.59
CA ASP A 7 9.28 -8.19 -1.04
C ASP A 7 7.94 -7.45 -1.24
N PRO A 8 7.22 -7.08 -0.16
CA PRO A 8 5.95 -6.39 -0.28
C PRO A 8 6.08 -5.02 -0.95
N ARG A 9 7.25 -4.38 -0.92
CA ARG A 9 7.47 -3.05 -1.50
C ARG A 9 7.38 -3.04 -3.03
N ARG A 10 7.38 -4.21 -3.68
CA ARG A 10 7.17 -4.32 -5.14
C ARG A 10 5.84 -3.75 -5.63
N VAL A 11 4.86 -3.59 -4.74
CA VAL A 11 3.54 -3.04 -5.08
C VAL A 11 3.43 -1.52 -4.94
N ILE A 12 4.46 -0.86 -4.43
CA ILE A 12 4.48 0.61 -4.30
C ILE A 12 4.37 1.25 -5.69
N GLY A 13 3.55 2.30 -5.80
CA GLY A 13 3.21 3.00 -7.04
C GLY A 13 2.10 2.35 -7.86
N ARG A 14 1.63 1.14 -7.50
CA ARG A 14 0.53 0.45 -8.17
C ARG A 14 -0.80 0.73 -7.48
N ALA A 15 -1.89 0.61 -8.24
CA ALA A 15 -3.24 0.63 -7.67
C ALA A 15 -3.53 -0.70 -6.95
N PRO A 16 -4.24 -0.69 -5.80
CA PRO A 16 -4.71 -1.91 -5.13
C PRO A 16 -5.53 -2.82 -6.04
N ASP A 17 -6.26 -2.22 -6.99
CA ASP A 17 -7.07 -2.92 -7.99
C ASP A 17 -6.25 -3.60 -9.09
N ALA A 18 -4.98 -3.20 -9.26
CA ALA A 18 -4.04 -3.80 -10.21
C ALA A 18 -3.22 -4.95 -9.60
N LEU A 19 -3.50 -5.34 -8.35
CA LEU A 19 -2.87 -6.50 -7.72
C LEU A 19 -3.54 -7.78 -8.24
N SER A 20 -2.71 -8.74 -8.64
CA SER A 20 -3.17 -10.09 -8.99
C SER A 20 -3.75 -10.81 -7.76
N LEU A 21 -4.51 -11.89 -8.00
CA LEU A 21 -5.08 -12.69 -6.94
C LEU A 21 -4.00 -13.25 -5.99
N THR A 22 -2.90 -13.75 -6.55
CA THR A 22 -1.76 -14.27 -5.77
C THR A 22 -1.14 -13.18 -4.89
N GLU A 23 -0.92 -11.99 -5.43
CA GLU A 23 -0.39 -10.85 -4.65
C GLU A 23 -1.34 -10.42 -3.52
N ARG A 24 -2.65 -10.40 -3.77
CA ARG A 24 -3.64 -10.09 -2.73
C ARG A 24 -3.64 -11.13 -1.61
N LEU A 25 -3.45 -12.40 -1.94
CA LEU A 25 -3.32 -13.47 -0.95
C LEU A 25 -2.03 -13.32 -0.13
N GLU A 26 -0.89 -13.11 -0.80
CA GLU A 26 0.42 -12.94 -0.14
C GLU A 26 0.48 -11.72 0.78
N LEU A 27 -0.23 -10.64 0.42
CA LEU A 27 -0.24 -9.38 1.16
C LEU A 27 -1.42 -9.23 2.12
N THR A 28 -2.28 -10.26 2.25
CA THR A 28 -3.40 -10.23 3.19
C THR A 28 -2.91 -9.94 4.61
N GLY A 29 -3.58 -9.02 5.31
CA GLY A 29 -3.22 -8.58 6.66
C GLY A 29 -2.21 -7.44 6.71
N ARG A 30 -1.50 -7.13 5.62
CA ARG A 30 -0.62 -5.96 5.55
C ARG A 30 -1.43 -4.67 5.54
N THR A 31 -0.85 -3.63 6.13
CA THR A 31 -1.36 -2.26 6.02
C THR A 31 -0.72 -1.58 4.83
N VAL A 32 -1.51 -0.89 4.02
CA VAL A 32 -1.06 -0.04 2.91
C VAL A 32 -1.46 1.41 3.15
N ALA A 33 -0.63 2.34 2.72
CA ALA A 33 -0.97 3.76 2.64
C ALA A 33 -1.40 4.10 1.20
N LEU A 34 -2.63 4.60 1.05
CA LEU A 34 -3.22 5.00 -0.22
C LEU A 34 -3.39 6.51 -0.23
N GLU A 35 -2.98 7.19 -1.31
CA GLU A 35 -3.19 8.64 -1.41
C GLU A 35 -4.69 8.97 -1.31
N ILE A 36 -5.04 9.94 -0.46
CA ILE A 36 -6.41 10.40 -0.28
C ILE A 36 -6.82 11.18 -1.53
N TYR A 37 -7.93 10.80 -2.12
CA TYR A 37 -8.49 11.47 -3.28
C TYR A 37 -9.00 12.88 -2.94
N THR A 38 -8.55 13.87 -3.71
CA THR A 38 -9.23 15.15 -3.91
C THR A 38 -9.70 15.25 -5.36
N PRO A 39 -10.93 15.72 -5.63
CA PRO A 39 -11.48 15.77 -7.00
C PRO A 39 -10.65 16.52 -8.04
N GLU A 40 -9.72 17.37 -7.58
CA GLU A 40 -8.82 18.16 -8.40
C GLU A 40 -7.63 17.36 -8.97
N THR A 41 -7.33 16.18 -8.40
CA THR A 41 -6.17 15.35 -8.76
C THR A 41 -6.65 13.96 -9.14
N LEU A 42 -6.97 13.75 -10.42
CA LEU A 42 -7.24 12.42 -10.96
C LEU A 42 -5.92 11.71 -11.27
N PRO A 43 -5.40 10.92 -10.32
CA PRO A 43 -4.95 9.59 -10.67
C PRO A 43 -5.45 8.52 -9.67
N LEU A 44 -5.46 7.28 -10.14
CA LEU A 44 -5.81 6.06 -9.38
C LEU A 44 -5.18 6.07 -7.97
N ARG A 45 -5.93 5.66 -6.94
CA ARG A 45 -5.41 5.39 -5.57
C ARG A 45 -4.16 4.50 -5.68
N ARG A 46 -2.97 5.04 -5.45
CA ARG A 46 -1.71 4.29 -5.49
C ARG A 46 -1.26 3.92 -4.09
N ILE A 47 -0.62 2.77 -3.98
CA ILE A 47 0.06 2.33 -2.75
C ILE A 47 1.36 3.11 -2.63
N GLU A 48 1.51 3.96 -1.63
CA GLU A 48 2.74 4.72 -1.38
C GLU A 48 3.58 4.16 -0.22
N ALA A 49 2.99 3.30 0.62
CA ALA A 49 3.72 2.51 1.59
C ALA A 49 2.99 1.20 1.88
N ILE A 50 3.74 0.21 2.34
CA ILE A 50 3.20 -1.08 2.79
C ILE A 50 4.03 -1.61 3.95
N GLY A 51 3.36 -2.11 4.99
CA GLY A 51 4.00 -2.62 6.19
C GLY A 51 3.05 -3.44 7.06
N ASP A 52 3.53 -3.85 8.23
CA ASP A 52 2.76 -4.63 9.19
C ASP A 52 1.84 -3.76 10.06
N SER A 53 2.08 -2.43 10.10
CA SER A 53 1.22 -1.46 10.78
C SER A 53 1.15 -0.11 10.06
N ALA A 54 0.20 0.74 10.48
CA ALA A 54 0.11 2.12 10.02
C ALA A 54 1.33 2.97 10.46
N GLU A 55 1.97 2.65 11.59
CA GLU A 55 3.17 3.35 12.06
C GLU A 55 4.37 3.05 11.16
N GLU A 56 4.51 1.79 10.72
CA GLU A 56 5.54 1.42 9.75
C GLU A 56 5.32 2.13 8.41
N CYS A 57 4.08 2.20 7.93
CA CYS A 57 3.73 2.95 6.73
C CYS A 57 4.06 4.44 6.91
N THR A 58 3.73 5.03 8.06
CA THR A 58 4.05 6.42 8.40
C THR A 58 5.55 6.70 8.37
N ARG A 59 6.36 5.78 8.92
CA ARG A 59 7.82 5.88 8.86
C ARG A 59 8.31 5.90 7.41
N GLN A 60 7.84 4.97 6.57
CA GLN A 60 8.23 4.89 5.15
C GLN A 60 7.84 6.15 4.36
N LEU A 61 6.64 6.70 4.61
CA LEU A 61 6.20 7.95 3.96
C LEU A 61 7.10 9.13 4.34
N ARG A 62 7.41 9.29 5.64
CA ARG A 62 8.29 10.36 6.14
C ARG A 62 9.71 10.24 5.61
N GLU A 63 10.25 9.03 5.50
CA GLU A 63 11.57 8.77 4.89
C GLU A 63 11.62 9.21 3.43
N ARG A 64 10.48 9.21 2.74
CA ARG A 64 10.32 9.69 1.36
C ARG A 64 9.93 11.17 1.27
N GLY A 65 9.84 11.88 2.39
CA GLY A 65 9.42 13.29 2.44
C GLY A 65 7.93 13.53 2.16
N LEU A 66 7.10 12.49 2.27
CA LEU A 66 5.65 12.58 2.09
C LEU A 66 4.95 12.87 3.42
N ASP A 67 3.85 13.63 3.38
CA ASP A 67 3.00 13.92 4.54
C ASP A 67 2.00 12.76 4.78
N PRO A 68 2.12 11.99 5.89
CA PRO A 68 1.23 10.88 6.19
C PRO A 68 -0.26 11.26 6.28
N LEU A 69 -0.58 12.53 6.59
CA LEU A 69 -1.98 12.99 6.68
C LEU A 69 -2.69 13.06 5.33
N ARG A 70 -1.93 12.98 4.23
CA ARG A 70 -2.47 12.91 2.87
C ARG A 70 -2.80 11.48 2.44
N PHE A 71 -2.65 10.51 3.34
CA PHE A 71 -2.84 9.09 3.03
C PHE A 71 -3.87 8.45 3.95
N GLU A 72 -4.66 7.55 3.37
CA GLU A 72 -5.53 6.63 4.09
C GLU A 72 -4.80 5.31 4.32
N PHE A 73 -4.90 4.76 5.52
CA PHE A 73 -4.30 3.48 5.87
C PHE A 73 -5.36 2.39 5.82
N VAL A 74 -5.14 1.39 4.97
CA VAL A 74 -6.10 0.29 4.75
C VAL A 74 -5.40 -1.04 4.96
N ILE A 75 -6.06 -1.98 5.64
CA ILE A 75 -5.61 -3.37 5.73
C ILE A 75 -6.06 -4.11 4.47
N LEU A 76 -5.11 -4.73 3.77
CA LEU A 76 -5.43 -5.60 2.64
C LEU A 76 -6.17 -6.83 3.14
N ARG A 77 -7.45 -6.95 2.77
CA ARG A 77 -8.29 -8.08 3.14
C ARG A 77 -8.11 -9.23 2.14
N SER A 78 -8.41 -10.44 2.61
CA SER A 78 -8.51 -11.60 1.74
C SER A 78 -9.52 -11.34 0.62
N PRO A 79 -9.21 -11.70 -0.64
CA PRO A 79 -10.14 -11.56 -1.76
C PRO A 79 -11.40 -12.43 -1.63
N TYR A 80 -11.42 -13.37 -0.66
CA TYR A 80 -12.55 -14.25 -0.38
C TYR A 80 -13.37 -13.85 0.84
N ALA A 81 -12.99 -12.76 1.54
CA ALA A 81 -13.75 -12.26 2.68
C ALA A 81 -14.98 -11.48 2.19
N GLY A 82 -16.15 -12.12 2.24
CA GLY A 82 -17.47 -11.50 2.07
C GLY A 82 -18.00 -10.93 3.38
#